data_AF-A0A4Q2YLD2-F1
#
_entry.id   AF-A0A4Q2YLD2-F1
#
_cell.length_a   1.000
_cell.length_b   1.000
_cell.length_c   1.000
_cell.angle_alpha   90.00
_cell.angle_beta   90.00
_cell.angle_gamma   90.00
#
_symmetry.space_group_name_H-M   'P 1'
#
loop_
_entity.id
_entity.type
_entity.pdbx_description
1 polymer ?
#
loop_
_entity_poly.entity_id
_entity_poly.type
_entity_poly.pdbx_seq_one_letter_code
_entity_poly.pdbx_strand_id
1 'polypeptide(L)'
;MTLLELTVVIFVLMGLISILFVAAQAWKRGADRGMCVMNIQVAQKAIRSFGNLYGHTPGSSVSGLKDKIFSEGGFIQVLPVCKGGGAYTFGAVSGEDTIPEIGQIYLECSFSEARNHSLPPNAEW
;
A
#
# COMPACT_ATOMS: atom_id res chain seq x y z
N MET A 1 2.31 49.85 -18.10
CA MET A 1 1.75 48.61 -18.65
C MET A 1 2.19 48.46 -20.10
N THR A 2 3.46 48.12 -20.27
CA THR A 2 4.09 47.87 -21.57
C THR A 2 4.10 46.37 -21.89
N LEU A 3 4.30 46.03 -23.16
CA LEU A 3 4.36 44.64 -23.63
C LEU A 3 5.44 43.81 -22.91
N LEU A 4 6.56 44.46 -22.54
CA LEU A 4 7.64 43.81 -21.78
C LEU A 4 7.18 43.38 -20.38
N GLU A 5 6.45 44.24 -19.66
CA GLU A 5 5.92 43.93 -18.33
C GLU A 5 5.00 42.70 -18.36
N LEU A 6 4.15 42.57 -19.38
CA LEU A 6 3.30 41.39 -19.56
C LEU A 6 4.11 40.12 -19.87
N THR A 7 5.12 40.20 -20.74
CA THR A 7 5.94 39.03 -21.09
C THR A 7 6.72 38.50 -19.89
N VAL A 8 7.29 39.38 -19.06
CA VAL A 8 8.01 38.97 -17.85
C VAL A 8 7.06 38.29 -16.86
N VAL A 9 5.87 38.84 -16.65
CA VAL A 9 4.86 38.25 -15.77
C VAL A 9 4.46 36.86 -16.26
N ILE A 10 4.21 36.69 -17.55
CA ILE A 10 3.83 35.38 -18.12
C ILE A 10 4.96 34.37 -17.96
N PHE A 11 6.22 34.74 -18.22
CA PHE A 11 7.35 33.84 -18.02
C PHE A 11 7.50 33.40 -16.57
N VAL A 12 7.35 34.32 -15.62
CA VAL A 12 7.41 33.99 -14.19
C VAL A 12 6.26 33.06 -13.79
N LEU A 13 5.04 33.34 -14.23
CA LEU A 13 3.87 32.50 -13.92
C LEU A 13 4.03 31.09 -14.50
N MET A 14 4.42 30.95 -15.77
CA MET A 14 4.69 29.66 -16.41
C MET A 14 5.79 28.88 -15.65
N GLY A 15 6.87 29.58 -15.24
CA GLY A 15 7.94 28.99 -14.44
C GLY A 15 7.43 28.43 -13.10
N LEU A 16 6.68 29.23 -12.33
CA LEU A 16 6.14 28.80 -11.04
C LEU A 16 5.14 27.63 -11.17
N ILE A 17 4.27 27.67 -12.18
CA ILE A 17 3.31 26.61 -12.44
C ILE A 17 4.03 25.29 -12.78
N SER A 18 5.11 25.33 -13.56
CA SER A 18 5.88 24.13 -13.91
C SER A 18 6.47 23.43 -12.68
N ILE A 19 7.06 24.18 -11.74
CA ILE A 19 7.63 23.64 -10.51
C ILE A 19 6.54 23.02 -9.63
N LEU A 20 5.39 23.68 -9.55
CA LEU A 20 4.25 23.20 -8.77
C LEU A 20 3.74 21.84 -9.26
N PHE A 21 3.68 21.60 -10.57
CA PHE A 21 3.27 20.30 -11.11
C PHE A 21 4.26 19.18 -10.75
N VAL A 22 5.55 19.44 -10.83
CA VAL A 22 6.59 18.45 -10.45
C VAL A 22 6.48 18.11 -8.96
N ALA A 23 6.34 19.12 -8.11
CA ALA A 23 6.19 18.95 -6.67
C ALA A 23 4.91 18.16 -6.33
N ALA A 24 3.78 18.51 -6.95
CA ALA A 24 2.51 17.83 -6.74
C ALA A 24 2.55 16.35 -7.16
N GLN A 25 3.20 16.04 -8.29
CA GLN A 25 3.37 14.65 -8.73
C GLN A 25 4.27 13.84 -7.78
N ALA A 26 5.37 14.42 -7.30
CA ALA A 26 6.25 13.77 -6.33
C ALA A 26 5.50 13.49 -5.02
N TRP A 27 4.74 14.47 -4.51
CA TRP A 27 3.92 14.30 -3.31
C TRP A 27 2.85 13.22 -3.48
N LYS A 28 2.14 13.22 -4.62
CA LYS A 28 1.13 12.20 -4.93
C LYS A 28 1.71 10.79 -4.92
N ARG A 29 2.89 10.58 -5.55
CA ARG A 29 3.57 9.27 -5.53
C ARG A 29 3.95 8.83 -4.11
N GLY A 30 4.39 9.77 -3.27
CA GLY A 30 4.69 9.51 -1.87
C GLY A 30 3.44 9.10 -1.06
N ALA A 31 2.33 9.81 -1.26
CA ALA A 31 1.06 9.49 -0.61
C ALA A 31 0.50 8.12 -1.06
N ASP A 32 0.56 7.83 -2.37
CA ASP A 32 0.12 6.55 -2.94
C ASP A 32 0.92 5.38 -2.35
N ARG A 33 2.25 5.55 -2.18
CA ARG A 33 3.12 4.58 -1.51
C ARG A 33 2.76 4.41 -0.04
N GLY A 34 2.64 5.50 0.71
CA GLY A 34 2.34 5.47 2.14
C GLY A 34 1.03 4.73 2.43
N MET A 35 -0.01 5.01 1.64
CA MET A 35 -1.30 4.33 1.78
C MET A 35 -1.20 2.83 1.44
N CYS A 36 -0.41 2.47 0.43
CA CYS A 36 -0.18 1.07 0.08
C CYS A 36 0.52 0.30 1.22
N VAL A 37 1.58 0.86 1.80
CA VAL A 37 2.31 0.25 2.92
C VAL A 37 1.40 0.11 4.15
N MET A 38 0.57 1.11 4.44
CA MET A 38 -0.41 1.04 5.53
C MET A 38 -1.41 -0.09 5.33
N ASN A 39 -1.93 -0.28 4.12
CA ASN A 39 -2.85 -1.39 3.83
C ASN A 39 -2.20 -2.75 4.11
N ILE A 40 -0.94 -2.93 3.70
CA ILE A 40 -0.21 -4.17 3.95
C ILE A 40 0.01 -4.38 5.46
N GLN A 41 0.39 -3.34 6.20
CA GLN A 41 0.55 -3.42 7.66
C GLN A 41 -0.74 -3.78 8.38
N VAL A 42 -1.86 -3.16 7.98
CA VAL A 42 -3.18 -3.47 8.57
C VAL A 42 -3.59 -4.90 8.23
N ALA A 43 -3.34 -5.38 7.02
CA ALA A 43 -3.56 -6.76 6.64
C ALA A 43 -2.74 -7.75 7.48
N GLN A 44 -1.44 -7.50 7.69
CA GLN A 44 -0.61 -8.35 8.56
C GLN A 44 -1.17 -8.39 10.00
N LYS A 45 -1.49 -7.22 10.56
CA LYS A 45 -2.05 -7.13 11.91
C LYS A 45 -3.38 -7.87 12.03
N ALA A 46 -4.25 -7.75 11.03
CA ALA A 46 -5.53 -8.45 10.97
C ALA A 46 -5.33 -9.98 11.02
N ILE A 47 -4.43 -10.52 10.20
CA ILE A 47 -4.16 -11.95 10.14
C ILE A 47 -3.53 -12.48 11.43
N ARG A 48 -2.59 -11.71 12.01
CA ARG A 48 -2.01 -12.05 13.32
C ARG A 48 -3.07 -12.02 14.43
N SER A 49 -3.96 -11.03 14.40
CA SER A 49 -5.07 -10.95 15.37
C SER A 49 -6.08 -12.09 15.20
N PHE A 50 -6.36 -12.51 13.96
CA PHE A 50 -7.16 -13.69 13.66
C PHE A 50 -6.50 -14.96 14.23
N GLY A 51 -5.21 -15.14 13.97
CA GLY A 51 -4.47 -16.28 14.50
C GLY A 51 -4.53 -16.34 16.03
N ASN A 52 -4.32 -15.21 16.69
CA ASN A 52 -4.39 -15.12 18.15
C ASN A 52 -5.80 -15.34 18.71
N LEU A 53 -6.85 -14.84 18.03
CA LEU A 53 -8.23 -14.96 18.51
C LEU A 53 -8.76 -16.40 18.41
N TYR A 54 -8.39 -17.10 17.34
CA TYR A 54 -8.88 -18.46 17.07
C TYR A 54 -7.88 -19.56 17.46
N GLY A 55 -6.74 -19.19 18.07
CA GLY A 55 -5.73 -20.14 18.55
C GLY A 55 -4.92 -20.83 17.44
N HIS A 56 -4.80 -20.19 16.28
CA HIS A 56 -3.99 -20.69 15.17
C HIS A 56 -2.53 -20.24 15.33
N THR A 57 -1.59 -21.17 15.09
CA THR A 57 -0.15 -20.86 15.07
C THR A 57 0.26 -20.29 13.71
N PRO A 58 1.35 -19.49 13.64
CA PRO A 58 2.00 -19.18 12.36
C PRO A 58 2.30 -20.45 11.57
N GLY A 59 2.10 -20.43 10.26
CA GLY A 59 2.26 -21.58 9.36
C GLY A 59 1.07 -22.55 9.33
N SER A 60 0.04 -22.37 10.17
CA SER A 60 -1.15 -23.21 10.11
C SER A 60 -2.02 -22.87 8.88
N SER A 61 -2.58 -23.91 8.27
CA SER A 61 -3.51 -23.76 7.16
C SER A 61 -4.94 -23.59 7.66
N VAL A 62 -5.62 -22.57 7.14
CA VAL A 62 -7.01 -22.22 7.42
C VAL A 62 -7.72 -22.04 6.08
N SER A 63 -8.66 -22.93 5.76
CA SER A 63 -9.43 -22.85 4.51
C SER A 63 -10.21 -21.54 4.42
N GLY A 64 -10.10 -20.86 3.27
CA GLY A 64 -10.74 -19.57 3.01
C GLY A 64 -10.21 -18.45 3.90
N LEU A 65 -8.91 -18.47 4.23
CA LEU A 65 -8.32 -17.47 5.13
C LEU A 65 -8.55 -16.05 4.59
N LYS A 66 -8.34 -15.85 3.28
CA LYS A 66 -8.61 -14.59 2.61
C LYS A 66 -10.03 -14.09 2.87
N ASP A 67 -11.04 -14.94 2.67
CA ASP A 67 -12.44 -14.53 2.84
C ASP A 67 -12.79 -14.31 4.31
N LYS A 68 -12.15 -15.00 5.26
CA LYS A 68 -12.36 -14.76 6.70
C LYS A 68 -11.78 -13.43 7.19
N ILE A 69 -10.71 -12.96 6.54
CA ILE A 69 -10.05 -11.70 6.88
C ILE A 69 -10.68 -10.53 6.12
N PHE A 70 -10.90 -10.71 4.82
CA PHE A 70 -11.35 -9.68 3.88
C PHE A 70 -12.80 -9.92 3.46
N SER A 71 -13.73 -9.80 4.40
CA SER A 71 -15.17 -9.86 4.12
C SER A 71 -15.95 -8.83 4.93
N GLU A 72 -17.19 -8.59 4.51
CA GLU A 72 -18.16 -7.92 5.37
C GLU A 72 -18.33 -8.74 6.66
N GLY A 73 -18.06 -8.11 7.81
CA GLY A 73 -18.01 -8.78 9.12
C GLY A 73 -16.67 -9.43 9.49
N GLY A 74 -15.67 -9.40 8.60
CA GLY A 74 -14.31 -9.84 8.87
C GLY A 74 -13.46 -8.77 9.57
N PHE A 75 -12.15 -9.02 9.70
CA PHE A 75 -11.20 -8.09 10.31
C PHE A 75 -10.97 -6.85 9.44
N ILE A 76 -11.13 -7.00 8.12
CA ILE A 76 -11.05 -5.94 7.14
C ILE A 76 -12.31 -6.02 6.28
N GLN A 77 -13.19 -5.01 6.41
CA GLN A 77 -14.52 -5.03 5.79
C GLN A 77 -14.51 -4.95 4.26
N VAL A 78 -13.49 -4.29 3.70
CA VAL A 78 -13.39 -4.04 2.25
C VAL A 78 -11.99 -4.37 1.80
N LEU A 79 -11.89 -5.10 0.68
CA LEU A 79 -10.61 -5.41 0.07
C LEU A 79 -9.87 -4.10 -0.27
N PRO A 80 -8.65 -3.89 0.27
CA PRO A 80 -7.92 -2.66 0.03
C PRO A 80 -7.55 -2.56 -1.45
N VAL A 81 -7.59 -1.34 -1.99
CA VAL A 81 -7.14 -1.03 -3.36
C VAL A 81 -5.91 -0.14 -3.28
N CYS A 82 -4.87 -0.47 -4.04
CA CYS A 82 -3.69 0.38 -4.12
C CYS A 82 -4.04 1.66 -4.89
N LYS A 83 -3.99 2.83 -4.24
CA LYS A 83 -4.26 4.13 -4.90
C LYS A 83 -3.25 4.50 -5.98
N GLY A 84 -2.06 3.88 -5.93
CA GLY A 84 -1.08 3.96 -7.01
C GLY A 84 -1.46 3.17 -8.27
N GLY A 85 -2.52 2.36 -8.23
CA GLY A 85 -2.98 1.51 -9.35
C GLY A 85 -2.42 0.09 -9.34
N GLY A 86 -1.83 -0.36 -8.23
CA GLY A 86 -1.28 -1.71 -8.09
C GLY A 86 -2.35 -2.76 -7.80
N ALA A 87 -2.07 -4.00 -8.21
CA ALA A 87 -2.83 -5.15 -7.76
C ALA A 87 -2.21 -5.70 -6.47
N TYR A 88 -3.04 -6.18 -5.55
CA TYR A 88 -2.56 -6.95 -4.40
C TYR A 88 -2.63 -8.44 -4.69
N THR A 89 -1.58 -9.16 -4.31
CA THR A 89 -1.49 -10.61 -4.28
C THR A 89 -1.51 -11.08 -2.84
N PHE A 90 -2.13 -12.25 -2.60
CA PHE A 90 -2.31 -12.81 -1.27
C PHE A 90 -1.49 -14.08 -1.15
N GLY A 91 -0.79 -14.25 -0.02
CA GLY A 91 -0.07 -15.48 0.33
C GLY A 91 0.91 -15.94 -0.75
N ALA A 92 1.61 -15.03 -1.43
CA ALA A 92 2.51 -15.39 -2.54
C ALA A 92 3.61 -16.39 -2.10
N VAL A 93 4.07 -16.29 -0.85
CA VAL A 93 5.09 -17.18 -0.27
C VAL A 93 4.48 -18.27 0.61
N SER A 94 3.49 -17.93 1.44
CA SER A 94 2.88 -18.85 2.42
C SER A 94 1.73 -19.71 1.87
N GLY A 95 1.15 -19.33 0.74
CA GLY A 95 -0.14 -19.82 0.25
C GLY A 95 -1.32 -18.97 0.74
N GLU A 96 -2.39 -18.89 -0.06
CA GLU A 96 -3.58 -18.07 0.23
C GLU A 96 -4.35 -18.55 1.48
N ASP A 97 -4.28 -19.84 1.81
CA ASP A 97 -4.98 -20.44 2.95
C ASP A 97 -4.04 -20.74 4.12
N THR A 98 -2.90 -20.06 4.21
CA THR A 98 -1.93 -20.29 5.27
C THR A 98 -1.66 -18.99 6.01
N ILE A 99 -1.71 -19.05 7.35
CA ILE A 99 -1.26 -17.94 8.18
C ILE A 99 0.25 -17.82 7.98
N PRO A 100 0.77 -16.67 7.54
CA PRO A 100 2.20 -16.51 7.29
C PRO A 100 3.03 -16.85 8.53
N GLU A 101 4.22 -17.39 8.32
CA GLU A 101 5.22 -17.50 9.39
C GLU A 101 5.71 -16.11 9.84
N ILE A 102 6.39 -16.05 10.98
CA ILE A 102 7.06 -14.82 11.42
C ILE A 102 8.13 -14.50 10.38
N GLY A 103 8.10 -13.30 9.81
CA GLY A 103 8.99 -12.99 8.69
C GLY A 103 8.47 -13.42 7.31
N GLN A 104 7.18 -13.76 7.13
CA GLN A 104 6.54 -13.88 5.79
C GLN A 104 5.27 -13.04 5.58
N ILE A 105 5.17 -12.29 4.44
CA ILE A 105 4.12 -11.28 4.28
C ILE A 105 2.97 -11.90 3.52
N TYR A 106 1.77 -11.73 4.06
CA TYR A 106 0.58 -12.24 3.40
C TYR A 106 0.05 -11.35 2.27
N LEU A 107 0.24 -10.03 2.33
CA LEU A 107 -0.28 -9.10 1.32
C LEU A 107 0.89 -8.41 0.61
N GLU A 108 0.99 -8.60 -0.70
CA GLU A 108 2.02 -7.98 -1.53
C GLU A 108 1.39 -7.11 -2.60
N CYS A 109 2.06 -6.02 -2.96
CA CYS A 109 1.61 -5.14 -4.05
C CYS A 109 2.50 -5.37 -5.28
N SER A 110 1.91 -5.37 -6.47
CA SER A 110 2.62 -5.46 -7.75
C SER A 110 3.67 -4.36 -7.98
N PHE A 111 3.63 -3.27 -7.21
CA PHE A 111 4.60 -2.18 -7.26
C PHE A 111 5.63 -2.21 -6.12
N SER A 112 5.77 -3.36 -5.44
CA SER A 112 6.74 -3.57 -4.35
C SER A 112 8.15 -3.14 -4.75
N GLU A 113 8.65 -3.59 -5.91
CA GLU A 113 9.99 -3.25 -6.39
C GLU A 113 10.01 -1.96 -7.21
N ALA A 114 9.10 -1.82 -8.17
CA ALA A 114 9.12 -0.71 -9.13
C ALA A 114 8.84 0.67 -8.52
N ARG A 115 8.08 0.75 -7.42
CA ARG A 115 7.77 2.00 -6.70
C ARG A 115 7.99 1.92 -5.20
N ASN A 116 8.70 0.89 -4.72
CA ASN A 116 9.00 0.70 -3.31
C ASN A 116 7.72 0.62 -2.44
N HIS A 117 6.66 -0.03 -2.95
CA HIS A 117 5.44 -0.31 -2.20
C HIS A 117 5.58 -1.58 -1.33
N SER A 118 6.79 -1.84 -0.83
CA SER A 118 7.07 -2.92 0.10
C SER A 118 7.19 -2.39 1.53
N LEU A 119 7.03 -3.28 2.51
CA LEU A 119 7.46 -2.97 3.87
C LEU A 119 8.99 -2.95 3.94
N PRO A 120 9.57 -2.13 4.82
CA PRO A 120 11.00 -2.21 5.07
C PRO A 120 11.35 -3.59 5.68
N PRO A 121 12.52 -4.17 5.32
CA PRO A 121 12.89 -5.55 5.64
C PRO A 121 13.14 -5.84 7.13
N ASN A 122 13.09 -4.81 7.97
CA ASN A 122 13.39 -4.85 9.40
C ASN A 122 12.12 -4.68 10.24
N ALA A 123 11.27 -5.70 10.29
CA ALA A 123 10.31 -5.80 11.37
C ALA A 123 10.09 -7.27 11.74
N GLU A 124 9.92 -7.50 13.02
CA GLU A 124 9.43 -8.76 13.55
C GLU A 124 7.94 -8.83 13.24
N TRP A 125 7.61 -9.21 12.01
CA TRP A 125 6.25 -9.18 11.48
C TRP A 125 5.63 -10.57 11.41
#